data_AF-A0A4Y1PXT2-F1
#
_entry.id   AF-A0A4Y1PXT2-F1
#
_cell.length_a   1.000
_cell.length_b   1.000
_cell.length_c   1.000
_cell.angle_alpha   90.00
_cell.angle_beta   90.00
_cell.angle_gamma   90.00
#
_symmetry.space_group_name_H-M   'P 1'
#
loop_
_entity.id
_entity.type
_entity.pdbx_description
1 polymer ?
#
loop_
_entity_poly.entity_id
_entity_poly.type
_entity_poly.pdbx_seq_one_letter_code
_entity_poly.pdbx_strand_id
1 'polypeptide(L)'
;GMECLVGGQKVVDTGAPIQVPVGKATLGCIMNVIGEPINEHGPIKGVKLSPVHADPPAFVDQSTTAEVLETGIKIVDILAPYARGGKIGLFSGAGVGKTVL
;
A
#
# COMPACT_ATOMS: atom_id res chain seq x y z
N GLY A 1 -4.08 -7.04 22.68
CA GLY A 1 -3.17 -5.88 22.48
C GLY A 1 -3.26 -4.83 23.58
N MET A 2 -4.45 -4.53 24.11
CA MET A 2 -4.60 -3.50 25.16
C MET A 2 -4.59 -4.06 26.59
N GLU A 3 -4.28 -5.34 26.76
CA GLU A 3 -4.43 -6.03 28.05
C GLU A 3 -3.46 -5.59 29.16
N CYS A 4 -2.41 -4.81 28.83
CA CYS A 4 -1.43 -4.31 29.80
C CYS A 4 -1.39 -2.77 29.93
N LEU A 5 -2.38 -2.05 29.39
CA LEU A 5 -2.49 -0.60 29.54
C LEU A 5 -3.13 -0.26 30.89
N VAL A 6 -2.51 0.63 31.66
CA VAL A 6 -3.02 1.11 32.95
C VAL A 6 -3.24 2.62 32.93
N GLY A 7 -4.23 3.09 33.68
CA GLY A 7 -4.50 4.52 33.83
C GLY A 7 -3.30 5.27 34.42
N GLY A 8 -2.96 6.42 33.84
CA GLY A 8 -1.81 7.24 34.26
C GLY A 8 -0.48 6.90 33.59
N GLN A 9 -0.45 5.93 32.66
CA GLN A 9 0.75 5.65 31.87
C GLN A 9 1.12 6.83 30.97
N LYS A 10 2.41 7.18 30.93
CA LYS A 10 2.93 8.29 30.12
C LYS A 10 2.78 7.96 28.63
N VAL A 11 2.10 8.85 27.91
CA VAL A 11 1.98 8.82 26.45
C VAL A 11 2.86 9.93 25.87
N VAL A 12 3.54 9.66 24.76
CA VAL A 12 4.38 10.62 24.04
C VAL A 12 3.72 10.93 22.71
N ASP A 13 3.42 12.20 22.47
CA ASP A 13 3.01 12.68 21.16
C ASP A 13 4.24 12.79 20.25
N THR A 14 4.19 12.14 19.09
CA THR A 14 5.24 12.18 18.08
C THR A 14 5.20 13.46 17.24
N GLY A 15 4.13 14.25 17.33
CA GLY A 15 3.94 15.50 16.57
C GLY A 15 3.74 15.29 15.07
N ALA A 16 3.61 14.04 14.64
CA ALA A 16 3.45 13.62 13.26
C ALA A 16 2.52 12.41 13.19
N PRO A 17 1.77 12.22 12.09
CA PRO A 17 0.99 11.01 11.86
C PRO A 17 1.92 9.78 11.76
N ILE A 18 1.32 8.59 11.71
CA ILE A 18 2.06 7.34 11.47
C ILE A 18 2.88 7.47 10.18
N GLN A 19 4.19 7.24 10.29
CA GLN A 19 5.14 7.28 9.18
C GLN A 19 5.69 5.89 8.90
N VAL A 20 5.79 5.51 7.63
CA VAL A 20 6.26 4.20 7.19
C VAL A 20 7.46 4.32 6.25
N PRO A 21 8.38 3.34 6.24
CA PRO A 21 9.49 3.33 5.29
C PRO A 21 8.99 3.16 3.86
N VAL A 22 9.53 3.96 2.94
CA VAL A 22 9.22 3.88 1.51
C VAL A 22 10.50 3.88 0.68
N GLY A 23 10.44 3.22 -0.49
CA GLY A 23 11.52 3.18 -1.47
C GLY A 23 11.83 1.77 -1.94
N LYS A 24 12.80 1.62 -2.84
CA LYS A 24 13.12 0.32 -3.45
C LYS A 24 13.57 -0.74 -2.42
N ALA A 25 14.16 -0.33 -1.32
CA ALA A 25 14.60 -1.24 -0.26
C ALA A 25 13.45 -1.89 0.52
N THR A 26 12.21 -1.44 0.35
CA THR A 26 11.04 -2.07 0.99
C THR A 26 10.46 -3.23 0.17
N LEU A 27 10.91 -3.42 -1.08
CA LEU A 27 10.41 -4.48 -1.95
C LEU A 27 10.77 -5.86 -1.39
N GLY A 28 9.78 -6.76 -1.36
CA GLY A 28 9.94 -8.10 -0.77
C GLY A 28 9.92 -8.13 0.77
N CYS A 29 9.74 -6.98 1.42
CA CYS A 29 9.55 -6.92 2.86
C CYS A 29 8.07 -7.02 3.22
N ILE A 30 7.77 -7.81 4.26
CA ILE A 30 6.45 -7.82 4.89
C ILE A 30 6.52 -6.87 6.08
N MET A 31 5.62 -5.89 6.12
CA MET A 31 5.57 -4.86 7.16
C MET A 31 4.18 -4.79 7.79
N ASN A 32 4.13 -4.39 9.06
CA ASN A 32 2.86 -4.10 9.75
C ASN A 32 2.35 -2.68 9.43
N VAL A 33 1.21 -2.32 10.02
CA VAL A 33 0.54 -1.02 9.79
C VAL A 33 1.35 0.20 10.24
N ILE A 34 2.28 0.03 11.18
CA ILE A 34 3.17 1.11 11.65
C ILE A 34 4.53 1.09 10.94
N GLY A 35 4.70 0.26 9.91
CA GLY A 35 5.89 0.23 9.05
C GLY A 35 7.05 -0.62 9.59
N GLU A 36 6.84 -1.42 10.63
CA GLU A 36 7.86 -2.31 11.15
C GLU A 36 7.91 -3.61 10.34
N PRO A 37 9.12 -4.09 9.98
CA PRO A 37 9.27 -5.36 9.30
C PRO A 37 8.86 -6.50 10.25
N ILE A 38 8.01 -7.41 9.76
CA ILE A 38 7.56 -8.60 10.52
C ILE A 38 8.13 -9.90 9.95
N ASN A 39 9.01 -9.80 8.96
CA ASN A 39 9.77 -10.93 8.42
C ASN A 39 11.16 -11.02 9.06
N GLU A 40 11.79 -12.19 8.95
CA GLU A 40 13.14 -12.44 9.48
C GLU A 40 14.28 -11.83 8.62
N HIS A 41 13.97 -10.87 7.74
CA HIS A 41 14.94 -10.24 6.84
C HIS A 41 15.69 -9.04 7.46
N GLY A 42 15.43 -8.74 8.73
CA GLY A 42 16.09 -7.65 9.45
C GLY A 42 15.54 -6.26 9.12
N PRO A 43 16.19 -5.19 9.61
CA PRO A 43 15.67 -3.83 9.50
C PRO A 43 15.81 -3.27 8.08
N ILE A 44 14.80 -2.55 7.61
CA ILE A 44 14.83 -1.82 6.34
C ILE A 44 15.72 -0.57 6.54
N LYS A 45 16.87 -0.52 5.87
CA LYS A 45 17.86 0.56 6.01
C LYS A 45 17.83 1.55 4.84
N GLY A 46 18.25 2.78 5.10
CA GLY A 46 18.52 3.78 4.06
C GLY A 46 17.28 4.27 3.31
N VAL A 47 16.12 4.25 3.96
CA VAL A 47 14.82 4.58 3.36
C VAL A 47 14.28 5.89 3.90
N LYS A 48 13.51 6.58 3.06
CA LYS A 48 12.75 7.76 3.46
C LYS A 48 11.53 7.29 4.26
N LEU A 49 11.13 8.05 5.28
CA LEU A 49 9.85 7.88 5.95
C LEU A 49 8.79 8.76 5.27
N SER A 50 7.59 8.22 5.07
CA SER A 50 6.45 8.94 4.50
C SER A 50 5.21 8.76 5.39
N PRO A 51 4.41 9.81 5.62
CA PRO A 51 3.16 9.68 6.36
C PRO A 51 2.14 8.84 5.57
N VAL A 52 1.33 8.06 6.27
CA VAL A 52 0.23 7.27 5.65
C VAL A 52 -0.96 8.16 5.25
N HIS A 53 -1.06 9.35 5.84
CA HIS A 53 -2.03 10.36 5.46
C HIS A 53 -1.36 11.37 4.51
N ALA A 54 -1.90 11.50 3.31
CA ALA A 54 -1.44 12.44 2.30
C ALA A 54 -2.64 12.92 1.47
N ASP A 55 -2.60 14.19 1.04
CA ASP A 55 -3.59 14.72 0.11
C ASP A 55 -3.46 14.04 -1.26
N PRO A 56 -4.57 13.87 -2.00
CA PRO A 56 -4.50 13.38 -3.37
C PRO A 56 -3.75 14.37 -4.27
N PRO A 57 -3.21 13.92 -5.42
CA PRO A 57 -2.61 14.80 -6.41
C PRO A 57 -3.56 15.92 -6.84
N ALA A 58 -3.02 17.13 -7.03
CA ALA A 58 -3.79 18.27 -7.50
C ALA A 58 -4.34 18.02 -8.91
N PHE A 59 -5.44 18.68 -9.26
CA PHE A 59 -6.09 18.50 -10.57
C PHE A 59 -5.14 18.77 -11.75
N VAL A 60 -4.22 19.73 -11.62
CA VAL A 60 -3.23 20.09 -12.64
C VAL A 60 -2.15 19.02 -12.87
N ASP A 61 -1.92 18.16 -11.87
CA ASP A 61 -0.92 17.09 -11.92
C ASP A 61 -1.54 15.75 -12.37
N GLN A 62 -2.86 15.71 -12.59
CA GLN A 62 -3.54 14.51 -13.06
C GLN A 62 -3.30 14.33 -14.57
N SER A 63 -2.74 13.18 -14.94
CA SER A 63 -2.55 12.86 -16.35
C SER A 63 -3.89 12.64 -17.06
N THR A 64 -4.05 13.23 -18.24
CA THR A 64 -5.18 12.98 -19.15
C THR A 64 -4.86 11.91 -20.20
N THR A 65 -3.68 11.31 -20.16
CA THR A 65 -3.28 10.29 -21.14
C THR A 65 -3.95 8.96 -20.84
N ALA A 66 -4.63 8.41 -21.85
CA ALA A 66 -5.16 7.06 -21.79
C ALA A 66 -4.06 6.08 -22.21
N GLU A 67 -3.51 5.35 -21.24
CA GLU A 67 -2.53 4.29 -21.47
C GLU A 67 -3.08 2.95 -20.96
N VAL A 68 -2.89 1.89 -21.73
CA VAL A 68 -3.29 0.54 -21.32
C VAL A 68 -2.17 -0.09 -20.48
N LEU A 69 -2.55 -0.73 -19.38
CA LEU A 69 -1.71 -1.60 -18.57
C LEU A 69 -1.91 -3.05 -19.03
N GLU A 70 -0.95 -3.58 -19.77
CA GLU A 70 -0.94 -4.98 -20.19
C GLU A 70 -0.78 -5.90 -18.98
N THR A 71 -1.70 -6.86 -18.84
CA THR A 71 -1.70 -7.81 -17.71
C THR A 71 -1.14 -9.17 -18.08
N GLY A 72 -1.13 -9.52 -19.37
CA GLY A 72 -0.80 -10.87 -19.85
C GLY A 72 -1.96 -11.87 -19.70
N ILE A 73 -3.11 -11.42 -19.20
CA ILE A 73 -4.30 -12.24 -19.01
C ILE A 73 -5.24 -11.99 -20.18
N LYS A 74 -5.28 -12.93 -21.13
CA LYS A 74 -6.02 -12.79 -22.41
C LYS A 74 -7.44 -12.24 -22.26
N ILE A 75 -8.20 -12.75 -21.29
CA ILE A 75 -9.60 -12.33 -21.13
C ILE A 75 -9.70 -10.88 -20.62
N VAL A 76 -8.78 -10.46 -19.76
CA VAL A 76 -8.70 -9.10 -19.23
C VAL A 76 -8.25 -8.15 -20.33
N ASP A 77 -7.14 -8.46 -21.01
CA ASP A 77 -6.55 -7.57 -22.02
C ASP A 77 -7.45 -7.37 -23.25
N ILE A 78 -8.31 -8.35 -23.59
CA ILE A 78 -9.22 -8.25 -24.75
C ILE A 78 -10.58 -7.65 -24.37
N LEU A 79 -11.21 -8.09 -23.27
CA LEU A 79 -12.59 -7.70 -22.96
C LEU A 79 -12.69 -6.50 -22.00
N ALA A 80 -11.72 -6.32 -21.12
CA ALA A 80 -11.74 -5.28 -20.09
C ALA A 80 -10.31 -4.77 -19.79
N PRO A 81 -9.64 -4.15 -20.79
CA PRO A 81 -8.26 -3.70 -20.64
C PRO A 81 -8.13 -2.69 -19.49
N TYR A 82 -7.10 -2.85 -18.66
CA TYR A 82 -6.87 -1.97 -17.51
C TYR A 82 -6.19 -0.68 -17.94
N ALA A 83 -6.65 0.46 -17.44
CA ALA A 83 -5.99 1.75 -17.66
C ALA A 83 -4.84 1.93 -16.64
N ARG A 84 -3.66 2.34 -17.12
CA ARG A 84 -2.53 2.70 -16.25
C ARG A 84 -2.92 3.89 -15.37
N GLY A 85 -2.73 3.77 -14.05
CA GLY A 85 -3.15 4.80 -13.08
C GLY A 85 -4.65 4.78 -12.77
N GLY A 86 -5.43 3.87 -13.37
CA GLY A 86 -6.83 3.68 -13.06
C GLY A 86 -7.06 2.86 -11.78
N LYS A 87 -8.31 2.86 -11.30
CA LYS A 87 -8.77 2.00 -10.20
C LYS A 87 -9.53 0.81 -10.77
N ILE A 88 -9.11 -0.40 -10.42
CA ILE A 88 -9.72 -1.65 -10.90
C ILE A 88 -10.44 -2.33 -9.74
N GLY A 89 -11.70 -2.72 -9.97
CA GLY A 89 -12.48 -3.48 -9.00
C GLY A 89 -12.48 -4.97 -9.33
N LEU A 90 -12.14 -5.81 -8.34
CA LEU A 90 -12.21 -7.27 -8.46
C LEU A 90 -13.40 -7.81 -7.67
N PHE A 91 -14.53 -8.03 -8.34
CA PHE A 91 -15.79 -8.46 -7.73
C PHE A 91 -16.08 -9.94 -8.01
N SER A 92 -16.06 -10.77 -6.97
CA SER A 92 -16.44 -12.19 -7.08
C SER A 92 -16.58 -12.85 -5.71
N GLY A 93 -17.20 -14.03 -5.63
CA GLY A 93 -17.44 -14.79 -4.39
C GLY A 93 -16.20 -15.49 -3.81
N ALA A 94 -16.35 -16.20 -2.68
CA ALA A 94 -15.27 -17.02 -2.14
C ALA A 94 -14.94 -18.20 -3.07
N GLY A 95 -13.67 -18.62 -3.13
CA GLY A 95 -13.23 -19.79 -3.90
C GLY A 95 -13.11 -19.62 -5.42
N VAL A 96 -13.46 -18.46 -5.97
CA VAL A 96 -13.42 -18.18 -7.42
C VAL A 96 -12.06 -17.66 -7.92
N GLY A 97 -11.01 -17.79 -7.12
CA GLY A 97 -9.63 -17.53 -7.57
C GLY A 97 -9.11 -16.08 -7.45
N LYS A 98 -9.74 -15.18 -6.67
CA LYS A 98 -9.26 -13.78 -6.52
C LYS A 98 -7.81 -13.64 -6.06
N THR A 99 -7.33 -14.53 -5.21
CA THR A 99 -5.96 -14.52 -4.69
C THR A 99 -4.97 -15.19 -5.65
N VAL A 100 -5.48 -15.99 -6.60
CA VAL A 100 -4.67 -16.72 -7.59
C VAL A 100 -4.44 -15.86 -8.83
N LEU A 101 -5.43 -15.01 -9.17
CA LEU A 101 -5.33 -13.99 -10.21
C LEU A 101 -4.28 -12.93 -9.82
#